data_AF-A0A7V3CWB8-F1
#
_entry.id   AF-A0A7V3CWB8-F1
#
_cell.length_a   1.000
_cell.length_b   1.000
_cell.length_c   1.000
_cell.angle_alpha   90.00
_cell.angle_beta   90.00
_cell.angle_gamma   90.00
#
_symmetry.space_group_name_H-M   'P 1'
#
loop_
_entity.id
_entity.type
_entity.pdbx_description
1 polymer ?
#
loop_
_entity_poly.entity_id
_entity_poly.type
_entity_poly.pdbx_seq_one_letter_code
_entity_poly.pdbx_strand_id
1 'polypeptide(L)'
;EEIIFFITVPFASIFLYETAKVYLPNKNLRFPTWVNVLAVIFFVALSIIFRNQYYTFTVMIFTSLVFLVNLTNKNKLFTSKIYWIWILFTYVPFFIVNYILTSLPIVEYSPKAIWGIRMTTIPLEDFFYSFSMLSFNLFFYLLFKEKWQRKK
;
A
#
# COMPACT_ATOMS: atom_id res chain seq x y z
N GLU A 1 6.31 17.76 -12.82
CA GLU A 1 5.50 17.79 -11.59
C GLU A 1 5.35 16.42 -10.92
N GLU A 2 5.05 15.35 -11.68
CA GLU A 2 4.73 14.03 -11.12
C GLU A 2 5.86 13.34 -10.32
N ILE A 3 7.13 13.70 -10.51
CA ILE A 3 8.24 13.09 -9.76
C ILE A 3 8.20 13.49 -8.28
N ILE A 4 7.82 14.74 -7.98
CA ILE A 4 7.78 15.26 -6.60
C ILE A 4 6.67 14.58 -5.79
N PHE A 5 5.60 14.13 -6.46
CA PHE A 5 4.53 13.35 -5.84
C PHE A 5 5.07 12.09 -5.15
N PHE A 6 6.02 11.38 -5.78
CA PHE A 6 6.64 10.16 -5.23
C PHE A 6 7.57 10.42 -4.02
N ILE A 7 7.86 11.68 -3.69
CA ILE A 7 8.64 12.04 -2.50
C ILE A 7 7.70 12.63 -1.44
N THR A 8 6.85 13.56 -1.84
CA THR A 8 5.95 14.29 -0.94
C THR A 8 4.87 13.41 -0.33
N VAL A 9 4.24 12.54 -1.12
CA VAL A 9 3.17 11.65 -0.62
C VAL A 9 3.72 10.62 0.38
N PRO A 10 4.82 9.89 0.10
CA PRO A 10 5.40 9.01 1.11
C PRO A 10 5.83 9.73 2.38
N PHE A 11 6.45 10.91 2.26
CA PHE A 11 6.88 11.69 3.42
C PHE A 11 5.69 12.13 4.28
N ALA A 12 4.66 12.73 3.68
CA ALA A 12 3.45 13.15 4.37
C ALA A 12 2.73 11.95 5.02
N SER A 13 2.72 10.80 4.34
CA SER A 13 2.13 9.57 4.87
C SER A 13 2.91 9.05 6.09
N ILE A 14 4.24 9.04 6.07
CA ILE A 14 5.05 8.65 7.24
C ILE A 14 4.80 9.62 8.41
N PHE A 15 4.67 10.92 8.15
CA PHE A 15 4.32 11.90 9.18
C PHE A 15 2.95 11.62 9.82
N LEU A 16 1.94 11.28 9.01
CA LEU A 16 0.63 10.86 9.49
C LEU A 16 0.73 9.62 10.38
N TYR A 17 1.58 8.64 10.03
CA TYR A 17 1.80 7.44 10.84
C TYR A 17 2.39 7.77 12.21
N GLU A 18 3.45 8.59 12.26
CA GLU A 18 4.08 8.97 13.53
C GLU A 18 3.14 9.81 14.41
N THR A 19 2.35 10.68 13.79
CA THR A 19 1.31 11.46 14.48
C THR A 19 0.23 10.53 15.04
N ALA A 20 -0.29 9.60 14.25
CA ALA A 20 -1.25 8.60 14.70
C ALA A 20 -0.70 7.76 15.87
N LYS A 21 0.60 7.46 15.88
CA LYS A 21 1.26 6.73 16.97
C LYS A 21 1.32 7.51 18.29
N VAL A 22 1.38 8.83 18.24
CA VAL A 22 1.38 9.70 19.43
C VAL A 22 -0.04 9.87 19.98
N TYR A 23 -1.03 10.10 19.11
CA TYR A 23 -2.39 10.47 19.54
C TYR A 23 -3.33 9.29 19.75
N LEU A 24 -3.06 8.12 19.14
CA LEU A 24 -3.96 6.97 19.20
C LEU A 24 -3.37 5.83 20.05
N PRO A 25 -4.20 5.14 20.86
CA PRO A 25 -3.72 4.00 21.61
C PRO A 25 -3.38 2.85 20.67
N ASN A 26 -2.13 2.39 20.72
CA ASN A 26 -1.73 1.20 19.98
C ASN A 26 -2.32 -0.05 20.66
N LYS A 27 -2.98 -0.90 19.88
CA LYS A 27 -3.40 -2.22 20.31
C LYS A 27 -2.95 -3.23 19.26
N ASN A 28 -2.47 -4.38 19.72
CA ASN A 28 -2.17 -5.48 18.83
C ASN A 28 -3.48 -6.13 18.38
N LEU A 29 -3.71 -6.12 17.07
CA LEU A 29 -4.76 -6.86 16.41
C LEU A 29 -4.29 -8.28 16.13
N ARG A 30 -5.22 -9.23 16.20
CA ARG A 30 -4.98 -10.60 15.77
C ARG A 30 -5.02 -10.63 14.24
N PHE A 31 -3.86 -10.59 13.61
CA PHE A 31 -3.71 -10.86 12.19
C PHE A 31 -3.19 -12.29 12.00
N PRO A 32 -4.06 -13.27 11.70
CA PRO A 32 -3.66 -14.66 11.67
C PRO A 32 -2.75 -14.95 10.47
N THR A 33 -1.70 -15.74 10.70
CA THR A 33 -0.70 -16.08 9.68
C THR A 33 -1.30 -16.75 8.46
N TRP A 34 -2.33 -17.59 8.63
CA TRP A 34 -2.99 -18.29 7.52
C TRP A 34 -3.66 -17.32 6.53
N VAL A 35 -4.28 -16.23 7.02
CA VAL A 35 -4.86 -15.18 6.14
C VAL A 35 -3.76 -14.52 5.33
N ASN A 36 -2.61 -14.25 5.96
CA ASN A 36 -1.46 -13.67 5.27
C ASN A 36 -0.93 -14.60 4.16
N VAL A 37 -0.76 -15.89 4.46
CA VAL A 37 -0.32 -16.89 3.46
C VAL A 37 -1.32 -17.01 2.31
N LEU A 38 -2.62 -17.07 2.61
CA LEU A 38 -3.66 -17.10 1.57
C LEU A 38 -3.61 -15.84 0.69
N ALA A 39 -3.40 -14.66 1.29
CA ALA A 39 -3.27 -13.42 0.53
C ALA A 39 -2.04 -13.44 -0.39
N VAL A 40 -0.88 -13.94 0.07
CA VAL A 40 0.30 -14.11 -0.80
C VAL A 40 -0.03 -15.01 -2.00
N ILE A 41 -0.61 -16.18 -1.75
CA ILE A 41 -0.97 -17.13 -2.81
C ILE A 41 -1.96 -16.50 -3.79
N PHE A 42 -2.98 -15.81 -3.27
CA PHE A 42 -4.00 -15.13 -4.07
C PHE A 42 -3.39 -14.07 -4.99
N PHE A 43 -2.58 -13.14 -4.47
CA PHE A 43 -1.99 -12.08 -5.28
C PHE A 43 -0.93 -12.60 -6.26
N VAL A 44 -0.19 -13.65 -5.91
CA VAL A 44 0.72 -14.34 -6.85
C VAL A 44 -0.07 -15.03 -7.97
N ALA A 45 -1.19 -15.68 -7.65
CA ALA A 45 -2.04 -16.29 -8.67
C ALA A 45 -2.60 -15.22 -9.62
N LEU A 46 -3.08 -14.10 -9.10
CA LEU A 46 -3.55 -12.97 -9.91
C LEU A 46 -2.44 -12.40 -10.80
N SER A 47 -1.22 -12.23 -10.30
CA SER A 47 -0.13 -11.73 -11.14
C SER A 47 0.16 -12.69 -12.31
N ILE A 48 0.16 -13.99 -12.07
CA ILE A 48 0.38 -15.00 -13.14
C ILE A 48 -0.75 -14.99 -14.17
N ILE A 49 -2.01 -14.89 -13.73
CA ILE A 49 -3.19 -14.83 -14.60
C ILE A 49 -3.14 -13.59 -15.50
N PHE A 50 -2.81 -12.43 -14.93
CA PHE A 50 -2.79 -11.14 -15.63
C PHE A 50 -1.39 -10.75 -16.14
N ARG A 51 -0.49 -11.71 -16.39
CA ARG A 51 0.91 -11.45 -16.79
C ARG A 51 1.09 -10.58 -18.04
N ASN A 52 0.10 -10.57 -18.94
CA ASN A 52 0.14 -9.79 -20.18
C ASN A 52 -0.29 -8.33 -19.97
N GLN A 53 -0.87 -8.00 -18.81
CA GLN A 53 -1.28 -6.66 -18.41
C GLN A 53 -0.20 -6.11 -17.48
N TYR A 54 0.79 -5.39 -18.03
CA TYR A 54 1.98 -5.00 -17.29
C TYR A 54 1.68 -4.27 -15.97
N TYR A 55 0.71 -3.34 -15.97
CA TYR A 55 0.36 -2.61 -14.76
C TYR A 55 -0.28 -3.51 -13.70
N THR A 56 -1.32 -4.28 -14.06
CA THR A 56 -1.95 -5.25 -13.14
C THR A 56 -0.94 -6.27 -12.62
N PHE A 57 -0.10 -6.84 -13.49
CA PHE A 57 0.98 -7.76 -13.11
C PHE A 57 1.89 -7.15 -12.04
N THR A 58 2.41 -5.94 -12.30
CA THR A 58 3.34 -5.25 -11.40
C THR A 58 2.68 -4.92 -10.06
N VAL A 59 1.45 -4.40 -10.06
CA VAL A 59 0.76 -4.05 -8.81
C VAL A 59 0.46 -5.30 -7.97
N MET A 60 0.03 -6.39 -8.59
CA MET A 60 -0.27 -7.64 -7.87
C MET A 60 0.99 -8.27 -7.29
N ILE A 61 2.12 -8.24 -8.00
CA ILE A 61 3.38 -8.79 -7.47
C ILE A 61 3.93 -7.94 -6.32
N PHE A 62 3.86 -6.60 -6.39
CA PHE A 62 4.27 -5.76 -5.26
C PHE A 62 3.35 -5.93 -4.06
N THR A 63 2.04 -6.07 -4.29
CA THR A 63 1.08 -6.36 -3.21
C THR A 63 1.41 -7.69 -2.54
N SER A 64 1.65 -8.76 -3.31
CA SER A 64 2.04 -10.06 -2.73
C SER A 64 3.34 -9.98 -1.92
N LEU A 65 4.31 -9.20 -2.39
CA LEU A 65 5.56 -8.96 -1.66
C LEU A 65 5.33 -8.23 -0.33
N VAL A 66 4.36 -7.33 -0.21
CA VAL A 66 4.02 -6.71 1.10
C VAL A 66 3.55 -7.76 2.10
N PHE A 67 2.64 -8.64 1.68
CA PHE A 67 2.14 -9.74 2.53
C PHE A 67 3.30 -10.69 2.92
N LEU A 68 4.18 -11.02 1.97
CA LEU A 68 5.36 -11.85 2.21
C LEU A 68 6.36 -11.20 3.18
N VAL A 69 6.63 -9.90 3.03
CA VAL A 69 7.45 -9.14 3.98
C VAL A 69 6.80 -9.14 5.35
N ASN A 70 5.48 -8.98 5.46
CA ASN A 70 4.80 -9.04 6.75
C ASN A 70 4.90 -10.43 7.43
N LEU A 71 5.04 -11.52 6.67
CA LEU A 71 5.29 -12.86 7.23
C LEU A 71 6.68 -12.99 7.87
N THR A 72 7.68 -12.39 7.24
CA THR A 72 9.10 -12.53 7.64
C THR A 72 9.55 -11.44 8.62
N ASN A 73 8.85 -10.31 8.66
CA ASN A 73 9.22 -9.16 9.45
C ASN A 73 8.85 -9.31 10.93
N LYS A 74 9.84 -9.10 11.81
CA LYS A 74 9.66 -9.13 13.27
C LYS A 74 8.75 -8.00 13.78
N ASN A 75 8.71 -6.87 13.08
CA ASN A 75 7.93 -5.70 13.48
C ASN A 75 6.42 -5.84 13.21
N LYS A 76 5.98 -6.95 12.59
CA LYS A 76 4.58 -7.37 12.37
C LYS A 76 3.62 -6.18 12.12
N LEU A 77 3.88 -5.41 11.07
CA LEU A 77 3.12 -4.21 10.71
C LEU A 77 1.59 -4.41 10.81
N PHE A 78 1.10 -5.53 10.27
CA PHE A 78 -0.34 -5.79 10.20
C PHE A 78 -0.97 -6.14 11.54
N THR A 79 -0.17 -6.45 12.56
CA THR A 79 -0.69 -6.62 13.93
C THR A 79 -0.88 -5.27 14.63
N SER A 80 -0.31 -4.17 14.13
CA SER A 80 -0.51 -2.85 14.72
C SER A 80 -1.87 -2.28 14.31
N LYS A 81 -2.73 -1.93 15.28
CA LYS A 81 -3.97 -1.19 14.98
C LYS A 81 -3.68 0.15 14.31
N ILE A 82 -2.59 0.81 14.70
CA ILE A 82 -2.19 2.11 14.13
C ILE A 82 -1.91 1.99 12.64
N TYR A 83 -1.30 0.89 12.18
CA TYR A 83 -1.03 0.67 10.76
C TYR A 83 -2.32 0.70 9.93
N TRP A 84 -3.38 0.02 10.38
CA TRP A 84 -4.65 -0.02 9.66
C TRP A 84 -5.41 1.30 9.71
N ILE A 85 -5.37 2.01 10.85
CA ILE A 85 -5.94 3.37 10.93
C ILE A 85 -5.19 4.32 9.99
N TRP A 86 -3.87 4.22 9.95
CA TRP A 86 -3.03 5.01 9.06
C TRP A 86 -3.36 4.76 7.58
N ILE A 87 -3.48 3.50 7.14
CA ILE A 87 -3.95 3.15 5.79
C ILE A 87 -5.33 3.76 5.51
N LEU A 88 -6.26 3.66 6.46
CA LEU A 88 -7.60 4.24 6.28
C LEU A 88 -7.54 5.77 6.09
N PHE A 89 -6.72 6.45 6.88
CA PHE A 89 -6.56 7.91 6.78
C PHE A 89 -5.88 8.34 5.50
N THR A 90 -4.90 7.61 4.98
CA THR A 90 -4.28 7.92 3.69
C THR A 90 -5.23 7.65 2.52
N TYR A 91 -6.22 6.77 2.70
CA TYR A 91 -7.19 6.45 1.66
C TYR A 91 -8.23 7.54 1.45
N VAL A 92 -8.52 8.38 2.46
CA VAL A 92 -9.43 9.52 2.32
C VAL A 92 -8.99 10.50 1.23
N PRO A 93 -7.78 11.10 1.29
CA PRO A 93 -7.30 11.99 0.22
C PRO A 93 -7.04 11.22 -1.08
N PHE A 94 -6.61 9.95 -1.01
CA PHE A 94 -6.46 9.11 -2.18
C PHE A 94 -7.75 9.01 -2.99
N PHE A 95 -8.88 8.70 -2.36
CA PHE A 95 -10.17 8.59 -3.02
C PHE A 95 -10.57 9.90 -3.70
N ILE A 96 -10.46 11.02 -2.99
CA ILE A 96 -10.86 12.34 -3.50
C ILE A 96 -10.02 12.72 -4.73
N VAL A 97 -8.69 12.63 -4.61
CA VAL A 97 -7.77 13.06 -5.67
C VAL A 97 -7.85 12.11 -6.86
N ASN A 98 -7.83 10.79 -6.66
CA ASN A 98 -7.90 9.84 -7.78
C ASN A 98 -9.24 9.89 -8.50
N TYR A 99 -10.35 10.11 -7.77
CA TYR A 99 -11.65 10.31 -8.39
C TYR A 99 -11.63 11.53 -9.33
N ILE A 100 -11.15 12.68 -8.85
CA ILE A 100 -11.05 13.89 -9.66
C ILE A 100 -10.16 13.65 -10.89
N LEU A 101 -8.95 13.09 -10.70
CA LEU A 101 -7.99 12.88 -11.78
C LEU A 101 -8.50 11.91 -12.86
N THR A 102 -9.20 10.85 -12.47
CA THR A 102 -9.74 9.85 -13.40
C THR A 102 -11.08 10.27 -14.02
N SER A 103 -11.81 11.18 -13.39
CA SER A 103 -13.06 11.74 -13.93
C SER A 103 -12.84 12.88 -14.94
N LEU A 104 -11.72 13.61 -14.83
CA LEU A 104 -11.33 14.71 -15.71
C LEU A 104 -10.40 14.29 -16.87
N PRO A 105 -10.46 13.00 -17.27
CA PRO A 105 -9.41 12.27 -18.01
C PRO A 105 -7.97 12.80 -17.92
N ILE A 106 -7.53 13.27 -16.74
CA ILE A 106 -6.15 13.77 -16.57
C ILE A 106 -5.18 12.58 -16.51
N VAL A 107 -5.60 11.50 -15.85
CA VAL A 107 -4.88 10.23 -15.79
C VAL A 107 -5.70 9.17 -16.51
N GLU A 108 -5.18 8.72 -17.65
CA GLU A 108 -5.83 7.70 -18.47
C GLU A 108 -5.07 6.37 -18.42
N TYR A 109 -5.83 5.28 -18.43
CA TYR A 109 -5.29 3.93 -18.42
C TYR A 109 -5.64 3.23 -19.71
N SER A 110 -4.62 2.66 -20.35
CA SER A 110 -4.83 1.79 -21.51
C SER A 110 -5.67 0.56 -21.09
N PRO A 111 -6.76 0.23 -21.81
CA PRO A 111 -7.54 -0.97 -21.53
C PRO A 111 -6.73 -2.27 -21.64
N LYS A 112 -5.57 -2.25 -22.31
CA LYS A 112 -4.65 -3.38 -22.40
C LYS A 112 -3.76 -3.55 -21.16
N ALA A 113 -3.67 -2.52 -20.31
CA ALA A 113 -2.79 -2.49 -19.14
C ALA A 113 -3.53 -2.80 -17.82
N ILE A 114 -4.85 -2.63 -17.79
CA ILE A 114 -5.71 -2.89 -16.63
C ILE A 114 -6.68 -4.04 -16.91
N TRP A 115 -7.21 -4.67 -15.86
CA TRP A 115 -8.24 -5.72 -15.98
C TRP A 115 -9.65 -5.18 -16.25
N GLY A 116 -9.82 -3.86 -16.31
CA GLY A 116 -11.09 -3.19 -16.62
C GLY A 116 -12.06 -3.01 -15.44
N ILE A 117 -11.74 -3.52 -14.24
CA ILE A 117 -12.58 -3.31 -13.04
C ILE A 117 -12.28 -1.94 -12.44
N ARG A 118 -13.33 -1.15 -12.21
CA ARG A 118 -13.24 0.21 -11.63
C ARG A 118 -14.16 0.36 -10.43
N MET A 119 -13.71 1.12 -9.44
CA MET A 119 -14.56 1.65 -8.37
C MET A 119 -14.84 3.11 -8.70
N THR A 120 -16.09 3.45 -9.01
CA THR A 120 -16.46 4.74 -9.64
C THR A 120 -15.69 4.94 -10.95
N THR A 121 -14.75 5.87 -11.01
CA THR A 121 -13.85 6.12 -12.16
C THR A 121 -12.45 5.54 -11.97
N ILE A 122 -12.09 5.14 -10.75
CA ILE A 122 -10.73 4.73 -10.36
C ILE A 122 -10.52 3.25 -10.67
N PRO A 123 -9.45 2.85 -11.39
CA PRO A 123 -9.07 1.44 -11.54
C PRO A 123 -8.87 0.76 -10.19
N LEU A 124 -9.35 -0.47 -10.07
CA LEU A 124 -9.22 -1.22 -8.81
C LEU A 124 -7.74 -1.49 -8.45
N GLU A 125 -6.87 -1.57 -9.44
CA GLU A 125 -5.42 -1.69 -9.28
C GLU A 125 -4.81 -0.53 -8.50
N ASP A 126 -5.34 0.70 -8.62
CA ASP A 126 -4.75 1.88 -7.97
C ASP A 126 -4.81 1.80 -6.44
N PHE A 127 -5.82 1.09 -5.91
CA PHE A 127 -5.92 0.80 -4.48
C PHE A 127 -4.78 -0.12 -4.04
N PHE A 128 -4.52 -1.20 -4.78
CA PHE A 128 -3.42 -2.11 -4.49
C PHE A 128 -2.04 -1.45 -4.69
N TYR A 129 -1.93 -0.58 -5.69
CA TYR A 129 -0.74 0.23 -5.92
C TYR A 129 -0.47 1.13 -4.70
N SER A 130 -1.47 1.93 -4.29
CA SER A 130 -1.37 2.80 -3.12
C SER A 130 -1.04 2.01 -1.85
N PHE A 131 -1.74 0.89 -1.62
CA PHE A 131 -1.48 -0.01 -0.50
C PHE A 131 -0.03 -0.48 -0.45
N SER A 132 0.46 -1.02 -1.58
CA SER A 132 1.79 -1.62 -1.64
C SER A 132 2.89 -0.56 -1.49
N MET A 133 2.77 0.55 -2.21
CA MET A 133 3.69 1.68 -2.12
C MET A 133 3.78 2.22 -0.69
N LEU A 134 2.64 2.53 -0.05
CA LEU A 134 2.61 3.06 1.31
C LEU A 134 3.22 2.06 2.29
N SER A 135 2.82 0.79 2.20
CA SER A 135 3.32 -0.26 3.10
C SER A 135 4.82 -0.46 3.01
N PHE A 136 5.39 -0.47 1.79
CA PHE A 136 6.84 -0.54 1.63
C PHE A 136 7.56 0.69 2.18
N ASN A 137 7.05 1.90 1.90
CA ASN A 137 7.63 3.13 2.43
C ASN A 137 7.69 3.11 3.96
N LEU A 138 6.59 2.73 4.61
CA LEU A 138 6.55 2.61 6.06
C LEU A 138 7.48 1.50 6.57
N PHE A 139 7.51 0.34 5.90
CA PHE A 139 8.42 -0.75 6.24
C PHE A 139 9.88 -0.32 6.23
N PHE A 140 10.34 0.29 5.13
CA PHE A 140 11.71 0.78 5.02
C PHE A 140 12.02 1.86 6.05
N TYR A 141 11.10 2.81 6.27
CA TYR A 141 11.24 3.83 7.31
C TYR A 141 11.48 3.20 8.69
N LEU A 142 10.66 2.22 9.09
CA LEU A 142 10.80 1.57 10.40
C LEU A 142 12.09 0.74 10.49
N LEU A 143 12.48 0.04 9.42
CA LEU A 143 13.75 -0.68 9.38
C LEU A 143 14.95 0.24 9.57
N PHE A 144 14.97 1.39 8.90
CA PHE A 144 16.06 2.35 9.04
C PHE A 144 16.05 3.05 10.39
N LYS A 145 14.86 3.38 10.92
CA LYS A 145 14.70 3.96 12.25
C LYS A 145 15.24 3.04 13.34
N GLU A 146 14.91 1.74 13.29
CA GLU A 146 15.42 0.74 14.24
C GLU A 146 16.95 0.62 14.16
N LYS A 147 17.51 0.52 12.95
CA LYS A 147 18.97 0.44 12.75
C LYS A 147 19.69 1.70 13.24
N TRP A 148 19.13 2.88 13.02
CA TRP A 148 19.70 4.15 13.48
C TRP A 148 19.68 4.26 15.01
N GLN A 149 18.58 3.86 15.65
CA GLN A 149 18.46 3.87 17.11
C GLN A 149 19.41 2.87 17.77
N ARG A 150 19.71 1.73 17.15
CA ARG A 150 20.69 0.75 17.66
C ARG A 150 22.16 1.20 17.56
N LYS A 151 22.46 2.21 16.73
CA LYS A 151 23.81 2.77 16.57
C LYS A 151 24.09 3.93 17.54
N LYS A 152 23.05 4.53 18.12
CA LYS A 152 23.15 5.51 19.21
C LYS A 152 23.20 4.77 20.54
#